data_AF-A0A818CSZ9-F1
#
_entry.id   AF-A0A818CSZ9-F1
#
_cell.length_a   1.000
_cell.length_b   1.000
_cell.length_c   1.000
_cell.angle_alpha   90.00
_cell.angle_beta   90.00
_cell.angle_gamma   90.00
#
_symmetry.space_group_name_H-M   'P 1'
#
loop_
_entity.id
_entity.type
_entity.pdbx_description
1 polymer ?
#
loop_
_entity_poly.entity_id
_entity_poly.type
_entity_poly.pdbx_seq_one_letter_code
_entity_poly.pdbx_strand_id
1 'polypeptide(L)'
;MRNPNDDSKSQQSDHILEKDTTIQSLISKEFSNEIFDENERQWVLSNLTINQFNERDRSCYNALDNYTKIIMLLMQLAVKESYSFPARAIDIQPPLDLPTHDLSIFRIDMAKFVPSWDEDKPNGSPLLRRLARWLMNQNIWDFRDSLIEFDTLEQALAWRSKMFAALPIPNIVYTDMLSDEAMTQLAFAGCACHYTQRVEQSWLSGHGIPEGKLLNDAVYVNDMTGLSTFSVRKPFERYGAAAYFDKDFQIIGIYWSHGSCLVKKDEQFWDHAKYVWRSSFFAYVTIGDHLISTHMIECNAFVSASRKHLPADHPLRIFIKPFTYHTISVNYQAALSLVNKCGLVHRIWAFDYDEFLKVCDYISIHYKFRTLPNCISESMHPNKNNRTDDEWDKIYPIYHDLNAYWNIIQKYVHNFFKINYNLSVDNGNNHIPNDSYIMNFIHEICKQLGISGITSLQRFIDVLSQLIAASTGIHEHVGQISDYMTDPRFIGAKLQEGKEMQNIQTYSQILVLSVITGLRMPGILEDWSHLIERNRYYSKNLHNYQTFKQELQELSKDIDSRNKIRKYPFQSFNPKYIECSTSV
;
A
#
# COMPACT_ATOMS: atom_id res chain seq x y z
N MET A 1 -82.19 -2.03 24.45
CA MET A 1 -82.61 -0.62 24.50
C MET A 1 -81.46 0.21 25.05
N ARG A 2 -81.16 1.34 24.39
CA ARG A 2 -80.21 2.41 24.72
C ARG A 2 -78.72 2.17 24.41
N ASN A 3 -78.35 2.58 23.20
CA ASN A 3 -77.25 3.55 23.00
C ASN A 3 -77.65 4.87 23.71
N PRO A 4 -76.75 5.76 24.17
CA PRO A 4 -75.96 6.53 23.19
C PRO A 4 -74.65 7.22 23.68
N ASN A 5 -73.90 7.73 22.69
CA ASN A 5 -73.16 9.00 22.66
C ASN A 5 -71.98 9.26 23.61
N ASP A 6 -71.04 10.15 23.32
CA ASP A 6 -70.41 10.71 22.10
C ASP A 6 -69.35 11.69 22.65
N ASP A 7 -68.39 12.07 21.81
CA ASP A 7 -67.73 13.38 21.84
C ASP A 7 -66.67 13.77 22.90
N SER A 8 -65.43 13.83 22.38
CA SER A 8 -64.66 15.08 22.15
C SER A 8 -63.49 15.48 23.08
N LYS A 9 -62.33 15.58 22.39
CA LYS A 9 -61.32 16.66 22.35
C LYS A 9 -60.55 17.12 23.60
N SER A 10 -59.22 16.99 23.43
CA SER A 10 -58.16 18.01 23.56
C SER A 10 -57.35 18.17 24.86
N GLN A 11 -56.03 18.05 24.63
CA GLN A 11 -54.89 18.85 25.11
C GLN A 11 -54.17 18.53 26.44
N GLN A 12 -52.85 18.32 26.24
CA GLN A 12 -51.68 18.76 27.01
C GLN A 12 -51.37 18.06 28.35
N SER A 13 -50.27 17.31 28.37
CA SER A 13 -48.97 17.64 29.03
C SER A 13 -49.01 17.29 30.52
N ASP A 14 -48.07 16.64 31.18
CA ASP A 14 -46.74 16.09 30.93
C ASP A 14 -46.56 15.05 32.06
N HIS A 15 -45.86 13.95 31.82
CA HIS A 15 -44.81 13.52 32.75
C HIS A 15 -43.91 12.48 32.11
N ILE A 16 -42.63 12.81 32.17
CA ILE A 16 -41.48 12.22 31.52
C ILE A 16 -40.64 11.50 32.58
N LEU A 17 -40.06 10.37 32.15
CA LEU A 17 -38.81 9.72 32.54
C LEU A 17 -38.49 9.39 34.01
N GLU A 18 -37.99 8.17 34.21
CA GLU A 18 -36.60 7.98 34.66
C GLU A 18 -36.06 6.56 34.37
N LYS A 19 -34.89 6.52 33.71
CA LYS A 19 -33.80 5.50 33.73
C LYS A 19 -33.26 5.13 32.34
N ASP A 20 -32.34 5.93 31.82
CA ASP A 20 -31.23 5.50 30.94
C ASP A 20 -30.23 6.65 30.65
N THR A 21 -29.51 7.13 31.68
CA THR A 21 -28.71 8.37 31.55
C THR A 21 -27.36 8.41 32.27
N THR A 22 -26.68 7.27 32.45
CA THR A 22 -25.40 7.26 33.22
C THR A 22 -24.14 6.94 32.40
N ILE A 23 -24.24 6.49 31.14
CA ILE A 23 -23.07 6.26 30.27
C ILE A 23 -22.91 7.33 29.17
N GLN A 24 -24.01 7.96 28.74
CA GLN A 24 -23.97 9.04 27.74
C GLN A 24 -23.45 10.39 28.29
N SER A 25 -23.52 10.63 29.60
CA SER A 25 -23.13 11.92 30.19
C SER A 25 -21.62 12.07 30.48
N LEU A 26 -20.85 10.99 30.36
CA LEU A 26 -19.38 11.02 30.51
C LEU A 26 -18.64 11.30 29.20
N ILE A 27 -19.33 11.24 28.05
CA ILE A 27 -18.71 11.34 26.72
C ILE A 27 -18.74 12.79 26.17
N SER A 28 -19.53 13.69 26.75
CA SER A 28 -19.85 14.98 26.13
C SER A 28 -19.00 16.19 26.58
N LYS A 29 -17.90 16.01 27.34
CA LYS A 29 -17.23 17.15 28.00
C LYS A 29 -15.76 17.46 27.69
N GLU A 30 -15.09 16.79 26.75
CA GLU A 30 -13.65 17.01 26.51
C GLU A 30 -13.21 17.16 25.04
N PHE A 31 -14.03 17.72 24.14
CA PHE A 31 -13.59 17.97 22.76
C PHE A 31 -13.85 19.42 22.32
N SER A 32 -12.81 20.25 22.44
CA SER A 32 -12.68 21.51 21.70
C SER A 32 -11.21 21.74 21.32
N ASN A 33 -10.83 21.43 20.08
CA ASN A 33 -10.30 22.40 19.10
C ASN A 33 -9.65 21.72 17.88
N GLU A 34 -10.12 22.16 16.72
CA GLU A 34 -9.50 22.30 15.39
C GLU A 34 -9.38 21.13 14.38
N ILE A 35 -10.29 21.24 13.39
CA ILE A 35 -10.24 21.01 11.93
C ILE A 35 -10.06 19.57 11.42
N PHE A 36 -11.16 18.80 11.41
CA PHE A 36 -11.47 17.76 10.41
C PHE A 36 -13.00 17.63 10.24
N ASP A 37 -13.47 17.25 9.04
CA ASP A 37 -14.87 17.33 8.56
C ASP A 37 -15.89 16.59 9.45
N GLU A 38 -16.75 17.37 10.10
CA GLU A 38 -17.77 16.92 11.06
C GLU A 38 -18.84 16.00 10.42
N ASN A 39 -19.00 16.08 9.10
CA ASN A 39 -19.98 15.29 8.36
C ASN A 39 -19.55 13.82 8.20
N GLU A 40 -18.27 13.55 8.02
CA GLU A 40 -17.73 12.19 7.89
C GLU A 40 -17.88 11.40 9.19
N ARG A 41 -17.63 12.07 10.33
CA ARG A 41 -17.72 11.49 11.67
C ARG A 41 -19.16 11.13 12.04
N GLN A 42 -20.13 12.01 11.74
CA GLN A 42 -21.55 11.77 11.98
C GLN A 42 -22.12 10.69 11.03
N TRP A 43 -21.62 10.63 9.79
CA TRP A 43 -22.04 9.62 8.81
C TRP A 43 -21.53 8.21 9.13
N VAL A 44 -20.28 8.06 9.57
CA VAL A 44 -19.74 6.77 10.03
C VAL A 44 -20.47 6.28 11.28
N LEU A 45 -20.75 7.16 12.25
CA LEU A 45 -21.45 6.80 13.49
C LEU A 45 -22.92 6.39 13.27
N SER A 46 -23.59 6.97 12.28
CA SER A 46 -25.00 6.66 11.95
C SER A 46 -25.19 5.34 11.20
N ASN A 47 -24.14 4.80 10.56
CA ASN A 47 -24.17 3.51 9.83
C ASN A 47 -23.71 2.30 10.66
N LEU A 48 -23.41 2.47 11.95
CA LEU A 48 -22.92 1.39 12.84
C LEU A 48 -23.98 0.36 13.25
N THR A 49 -25.24 0.52 12.84
CA THR A 49 -26.29 -0.47 13.05
C THR A 49 -26.41 -1.40 11.85
N ILE A 50 -25.88 -2.62 11.99
CA ILE A 50 -26.11 -3.81 11.12
C ILE A 50 -27.63 -4.09 10.88
N ASN A 51 -28.52 -3.38 11.58
CA ASN A 51 -29.97 -3.57 11.57
C ASN A 51 -30.75 -2.83 10.47
N GLN A 52 -30.11 -2.18 9.49
CA GLN A 52 -30.81 -1.54 8.36
C GLN A 52 -30.38 -2.09 7.00
N PHE A 53 -30.33 -3.41 6.85
CA PHE A 53 -30.21 -4.02 5.52
C PHE A 53 -31.54 -3.95 4.77
N ASN A 54 -31.52 -3.46 3.54
CA ASN A 54 -32.58 -3.79 2.59
C ASN A 54 -32.42 -5.27 2.16
N GLU A 55 -33.42 -5.85 1.49
CA GLU A 55 -33.37 -7.28 1.11
C GLU A 55 -32.16 -7.63 0.23
N ARG A 56 -31.73 -6.70 -0.65
CA ARG A 56 -30.57 -6.90 -1.55
C ARG A 56 -29.26 -6.97 -0.78
N ASP A 57 -29.04 -6.07 0.17
CA ASP A 57 -27.84 -6.08 1.01
C ASP A 57 -27.79 -7.35 1.86
N ARG A 58 -28.95 -7.78 2.37
CA ARG A 58 -29.07 -9.02 3.14
C ARG A 58 -28.71 -10.24 2.28
N SER A 59 -29.08 -10.24 1.00
CA SER A 59 -28.69 -11.31 0.06
C SER A 59 -27.16 -11.39 -0.09
N CYS A 60 -26.49 -10.27 -0.41
CA CYS A 60 -25.04 -10.21 -0.54
C CYS A 60 -24.32 -10.61 0.76
N TYR A 61 -24.76 -10.08 1.91
CA TYR A 61 -24.18 -10.44 3.20
C TYR A 61 -24.36 -11.92 3.52
N ASN A 62 -25.54 -12.49 3.23
CA ASN A 62 -25.81 -13.90 3.47
C ASN A 62 -24.95 -14.83 2.61
N ALA A 63 -24.60 -14.40 1.39
CA ALA A 63 -23.71 -15.12 0.47
C ALA A 63 -22.25 -15.24 0.95
N LEU A 64 -21.83 -14.40 1.90
CA LEU A 64 -20.49 -14.43 2.46
C LEU A 64 -20.27 -15.62 3.41
N ASP A 65 -19.06 -16.17 3.38
CA ASP A 65 -18.61 -17.12 4.40
C ASP A 65 -18.49 -16.46 5.79
N ASN A 66 -18.48 -17.31 6.83
CA ASN A 66 -18.42 -16.82 8.22
C ASN A 66 -17.09 -16.10 8.53
N TYR A 67 -15.98 -16.51 7.88
CA TYR A 67 -14.71 -15.81 8.03
C TYR A 67 -14.80 -14.37 7.56
N THR A 68 -15.38 -14.15 6.37
CA THR A 68 -15.49 -12.82 5.76
C THR A 68 -16.41 -11.91 6.55
N LYS A 69 -17.53 -12.46 7.05
CA LYS A 69 -18.41 -11.75 8.00
C LYS A 69 -17.65 -11.27 9.25
N ILE A 70 -16.77 -12.11 9.80
CA ILE A 70 -15.98 -11.77 10.99
C ILE A 70 -14.91 -10.72 10.69
N ILE A 71 -14.14 -10.85 9.61
CA ILE A 71 -13.13 -9.83 9.27
C ILE A 71 -13.77 -8.48 8.90
N MET A 72 -14.98 -8.47 8.32
CA MET A 72 -15.72 -7.22 8.09
C MET A 72 -16.14 -6.55 9.41
N LEU A 73 -16.55 -7.34 10.41
CA LEU A 73 -16.82 -6.81 11.75
C LEU A 73 -15.54 -6.26 12.40
N LEU A 74 -14.42 -6.99 12.31
CA LEU A 74 -13.13 -6.55 12.85
C LEU A 74 -12.61 -5.30 12.14
N MET A 75 -12.80 -5.19 10.82
CA MET A 75 -12.52 -3.99 10.04
C MET A 75 -13.31 -2.79 10.57
N GLN A 76 -14.61 -2.92 10.81
CA GLN A 76 -15.43 -1.84 11.37
C GLN A 76 -14.95 -1.40 12.76
N LEU A 77 -14.50 -2.35 13.59
CA LEU A 77 -13.91 -2.04 14.90
C LEU A 77 -12.57 -1.30 14.75
N ALA A 78 -11.71 -1.73 13.83
CA ALA A 78 -10.43 -1.08 13.55
C ALA A 78 -10.62 0.36 13.03
N VAL A 79 -11.56 0.57 12.11
CA VAL A 79 -11.96 1.90 11.62
C VAL A 79 -12.46 2.77 12.76
N LYS A 80 -13.32 2.25 13.64
CA LYS A 80 -13.80 3.01 14.80
C LYS A 80 -12.66 3.37 15.75
N GLU A 81 -11.73 2.45 15.99
CA GLU A 81 -10.57 2.66 16.85
C GLU A 81 -9.64 3.74 16.27
N SER A 82 -9.34 3.69 14.97
CA SER A 82 -8.48 4.67 14.29
C SER A 82 -9.07 6.09 14.31
N TYR A 83 -10.39 6.24 14.17
CA TYR A 83 -11.05 7.55 14.32
C TYR A 83 -11.15 8.03 15.77
N SER A 84 -11.15 7.11 16.73
CA SER A 84 -11.23 7.46 18.16
C SER A 84 -9.85 7.84 18.71
N PHE A 85 -8.80 7.23 18.18
CA PHE A 85 -7.40 7.40 18.61
C PHE A 85 -6.48 7.53 17.38
N PRO A 86 -6.61 8.61 16.58
CA PRO A 86 -5.81 8.78 15.38
C PRO A 86 -4.32 8.84 15.73
N ALA A 87 -3.50 8.17 14.94
CA ALA A 87 -2.05 8.31 15.05
C ALA A 87 -1.64 9.70 14.56
N ARG A 88 -0.86 10.44 15.35
CA ARG A 88 -0.36 11.78 15.01
C ARG A 88 1.14 11.82 15.22
N ALA A 89 1.87 12.55 14.39
CA ALA A 89 3.32 12.66 14.51
C ALA A 89 3.74 13.18 15.90
N ILE A 90 2.99 14.15 16.45
CA ILE A 90 3.27 14.76 17.76
C ILE A 90 3.18 13.78 18.93
N ASP A 91 2.43 12.68 18.77
CA ASP A 91 2.29 11.66 19.83
C ASP A 91 3.44 10.65 19.81
N ILE A 92 4.22 10.61 18.74
CA ILE A 92 5.33 9.68 18.56
C ILE A 92 6.48 10.09 19.49
N GLN A 93 6.95 9.12 20.26
CA GLN A 93 8.01 9.32 21.24
C GLN A 93 9.40 9.15 20.62
N PRO A 94 10.45 9.75 21.22
CA PRO A 94 11.83 9.43 20.90
C PRO A 94 12.12 7.92 21.02
N PRO A 95 13.19 7.42 20.36
CA PRO A 95 13.59 6.03 20.50
C PRO A 95 13.73 5.61 21.97
N LEU A 96 13.35 4.37 22.29
CA LEU A 96 13.46 3.81 23.62
C LEU A 96 14.57 2.76 23.66
N ASP A 97 15.51 2.94 24.58
CA ASP A 97 16.53 1.93 24.89
C ASP A 97 15.91 0.94 25.86
N LEU A 98 15.45 -0.20 25.34
CA LEU A 98 14.98 -1.28 26.19
C LEU A 98 16.04 -2.39 26.21
N PRO A 99 16.36 -2.96 27.38
CA PRO A 99 17.43 -3.94 27.55
C PRO A 99 17.15 -5.34 26.93
N THR A 100 16.35 -5.42 25.87
CA THR A 100 16.15 -6.64 25.09
C THR A 100 16.82 -6.48 23.74
N HIS A 101 18.13 -6.72 23.68
CA HIS A 101 18.86 -6.91 22.42
C HIS A 101 18.29 -8.05 21.54
N ASP A 102 17.33 -8.81 22.06
CA ASP A 102 16.50 -9.74 21.31
C ASP A 102 15.15 -9.09 20.94
N LEU A 103 14.97 -8.75 19.67
CA LEU A 103 13.71 -8.26 19.11
C LEU A 103 12.60 -9.34 19.08
N SER A 104 12.88 -10.52 19.63
CA SER A 104 12.03 -11.71 19.57
C SER A 104 11.65 -11.98 18.11
N ILE A 105 12.52 -12.67 17.40
CA ILE A 105 12.38 -12.92 15.97
C ILE A 105 11.32 -13.99 15.72
N PHE A 106 10.29 -13.65 14.95
CA PHE A 106 9.26 -14.55 14.48
C PHE A 106 9.59 -15.05 13.07
N ARG A 107 9.57 -16.37 12.87
CA ARG A 107 9.76 -16.99 11.55
C ARG A 107 8.42 -17.10 10.83
N ILE A 108 8.37 -16.58 9.60
CA ILE A 108 7.23 -16.70 8.69
C ILE A 108 7.47 -17.87 7.74
N ASP A 109 6.42 -18.56 7.31
CA ASP A 109 6.48 -19.71 6.41
C ASP A 109 7.20 -19.43 5.08
N MET A 110 7.15 -18.19 4.59
CA MET A 110 7.89 -17.70 3.40
C MET A 110 9.39 -17.48 3.63
N ALA A 111 9.99 -18.22 4.56
CA ALA A 111 11.41 -18.16 4.94
C ALA A 111 11.93 -16.75 5.31
N LYS A 112 11.06 -15.88 5.80
CA LYS A 112 11.40 -14.54 6.32
C LYS A 112 11.34 -14.51 7.84
N PHE A 113 12.01 -13.51 8.40
CA PHE A 113 12.10 -13.28 9.83
C PHE A 113 11.68 -11.85 10.14
N VAL A 114 10.69 -11.67 11.01
CA VAL A 114 10.23 -10.35 11.43
C VAL A 114 10.39 -10.21 12.94
N PRO A 115 10.83 -9.05 13.44
CA PRO A 115 10.68 -8.70 14.85
C PRO A 115 9.22 -8.86 15.30
N SER A 116 9.00 -9.34 16.51
CA SER A 116 7.65 -9.47 17.10
C SER A 116 7.31 -8.39 18.11
N TRP A 117 8.30 -7.59 18.50
CA TRP A 117 8.17 -6.59 19.53
C TRP A 117 8.63 -5.21 19.03
N ASP A 118 7.72 -4.25 19.14
CA ASP A 118 7.88 -2.88 18.68
C ASP A 118 8.01 -1.92 19.87
N GLU A 119 8.80 -0.87 19.72
CA GLU A 119 8.81 0.24 20.68
C GLU A 119 7.60 1.16 20.51
N ASP A 120 7.02 1.19 19.32
CA ASP A 120 5.82 1.95 18.99
C ASP A 120 4.58 1.16 19.40
N LYS A 121 4.14 1.35 20.65
CA LYS A 121 2.95 0.66 21.16
C LYS A 121 1.71 1.06 20.35
N PRO A 122 0.98 0.11 19.74
CA PRO A 122 -0.28 0.43 19.09
C PRO A 122 -1.29 0.95 20.12
N ASN A 123 -2.02 2.01 19.74
CA ASN A 123 -3.13 2.55 20.51
C ASN A 123 -4.22 1.49 20.77
N GLY A 124 -5.00 1.64 21.84
CA GLY A 124 -6.13 0.77 22.21
C GLY A 124 -5.80 -0.64 22.73
N SER A 125 -6.79 -1.54 22.78
CA SER A 125 -6.76 -2.72 23.68
C SER A 125 -5.95 -3.92 23.14
N PRO A 126 -4.83 -4.30 23.79
CA PRO A 126 -4.05 -5.47 23.38
C PRO A 126 -4.82 -6.79 23.52
N LEU A 127 -5.74 -6.87 24.49
CA LEU A 127 -6.55 -8.05 24.73
C LEU A 127 -7.54 -8.28 23.59
N LEU A 128 -8.22 -7.22 23.12
CA LEU A 128 -9.15 -7.31 22.00
C LEU A 128 -8.42 -7.71 20.71
N ARG A 129 -7.27 -7.10 20.41
CA ARG A 129 -6.45 -7.49 19.25
C ARG A 129 -6.00 -8.95 19.32
N ARG A 130 -5.56 -9.42 20.50
CA ARG A 130 -5.16 -10.82 20.68
C ARG A 130 -6.34 -11.78 20.50
N LEU A 131 -7.51 -11.44 21.02
CA LEU A 131 -8.72 -12.23 20.85
C LEU A 131 -9.16 -12.28 19.37
N ALA A 132 -9.16 -11.14 18.69
CA ALA A 132 -9.47 -11.05 17.26
C ALA A 132 -8.53 -11.93 16.43
N ARG A 133 -7.22 -11.83 16.66
CA ARG A 133 -6.22 -12.70 16.01
C ARG A 133 -6.45 -14.18 16.31
N TRP A 134 -6.64 -14.53 17.57
CA TRP A 134 -6.92 -15.91 17.96
C TRP A 134 -8.14 -16.44 17.23
N LEU A 135 -9.22 -15.65 17.17
CA LEU A 135 -10.46 -16.02 16.50
C LEU A 135 -10.24 -16.22 14.99
N MET A 136 -9.60 -15.28 14.30
CA MET A 136 -9.32 -15.38 12.85
C MET A 136 -8.48 -16.62 12.48
N ASN A 137 -7.61 -17.07 13.38
CA ASN A 137 -6.71 -18.20 13.14
C ASN A 137 -7.26 -19.55 13.63
N GLN A 138 -8.52 -19.63 14.03
CA GLN A 138 -9.15 -20.90 14.36
C GLN A 138 -9.39 -21.76 13.12
N ASN A 139 -9.23 -23.08 13.23
CA ASN A 139 -9.51 -24.03 12.15
C ASN A 139 -11.02 -24.29 11.91
N ILE A 140 -11.88 -23.49 12.52
CA ILE A 140 -13.35 -23.61 12.40
C ILE A 140 -13.89 -22.93 11.13
N TRP A 141 -13.08 -22.09 10.48
CA TRP A 141 -13.47 -21.36 9.29
C TRP A 141 -13.36 -22.25 8.06
N ASP A 142 -14.47 -22.47 7.38
CA ASP A 142 -14.45 -23.16 6.09
C ASP A 142 -13.50 -22.42 5.12
N PHE A 143 -12.71 -23.19 4.39
CA PHE A 143 -11.79 -22.68 3.38
C PHE A 143 -12.26 -23.19 2.03
N ARG A 144 -13.28 -22.51 1.48
CA ARG A 144 -13.86 -22.80 0.17
C ARG A 144 -14.11 -21.51 -0.56
N ASP A 145 -13.87 -21.53 -1.85
CA ASP A 145 -14.15 -20.40 -2.71
C ASP A 145 -15.66 -20.36 -3.02
N SER A 146 -16.32 -19.27 -2.61
CA SER A 146 -17.70 -18.96 -3.01
C SER A 146 -17.67 -18.25 -4.36
N LEU A 147 -18.46 -18.75 -5.31
CA LEU A 147 -18.57 -18.21 -6.67
C LEU A 147 -19.88 -17.44 -6.89
N ILE A 148 -20.57 -17.04 -5.81
CA ILE A 148 -21.83 -16.30 -5.91
C ILE A 148 -21.55 -14.88 -6.44
N GLU A 149 -22.10 -14.58 -7.61
CA GLU A 149 -21.93 -13.32 -8.33
C GLU A 149 -22.91 -12.25 -7.83
N PHE A 150 -22.58 -10.98 -8.06
CA PHE A 150 -23.58 -9.91 -7.98
C PHE A 150 -24.54 -10.03 -9.16
N ASP A 151 -25.81 -9.72 -8.94
CA ASP A 151 -26.83 -9.74 -9.99
C ASP A 151 -26.56 -8.65 -11.04
N THR A 152 -26.09 -7.48 -10.60
CA THR A 152 -25.75 -6.34 -11.47
C THR A 152 -24.57 -5.54 -10.92
N LEU A 153 -23.97 -4.70 -11.77
CA LEU A 153 -22.93 -3.76 -11.36
C LEU A 153 -23.43 -2.78 -10.29
N GLU A 154 -24.67 -2.28 -10.42
CA GLU A 154 -25.27 -1.35 -9.46
C GLU A 154 -25.37 -1.97 -8.07
N GLN A 155 -25.68 -3.26 -7.98
CA GLN A 155 -25.69 -3.99 -6.71
C GLN A 155 -24.29 -4.02 -6.09
N ALA A 156 -23.25 -4.28 -6.89
CA ALA A 156 -21.86 -4.30 -6.42
C ALA A 156 -21.38 -2.91 -5.95
N LEU A 157 -21.73 -1.85 -6.68
CA LEU A 157 -21.39 -0.47 -6.32
C LEU A 157 -22.14 -0.01 -5.05
N ALA A 158 -23.42 -0.37 -4.91
CA ALA A 158 -24.20 -0.10 -3.70
C ALA A 158 -23.63 -0.86 -2.49
N TRP A 159 -23.27 -2.13 -2.68
CA TRP A 159 -22.63 -2.95 -1.67
C TRP A 159 -21.32 -2.33 -1.18
N ARG A 160 -20.41 -1.95 -2.10
CA ARG A 160 -19.15 -1.25 -1.76
C ARG A 160 -19.44 0.01 -0.94
N SER A 161 -20.28 0.89 -1.47
CA SER A 161 -20.52 2.22 -0.89
C SER A 161 -21.13 2.14 0.51
N LYS A 162 -21.94 1.11 0.79
CA LYS A 162 -22.58 0.93 2.10
C LYS A 162 -21.70 0.18 3.10
N MET A 163 -21.09 -0.93 2.69
CA MET A 163 -20.36 -1.82 3.61
C MET A 163 -18.90 -1.42 3.83
N PHE A 164 -18.32 -0.70 2.87
CA PHE A 164 -16.90 -0.36 2.82
C PHE A 164 -16.71 1.14 2.63
N ALA A 165 -17.49 1.91 3.36
CA ALA A 165 -17.50 3.35 3.19
C ALA A 165 -16.26 4.06 3.75
N ALA A 166 -15.50 3.37 4.60
CA ALA A 166 -14.18 3.78 5.04
C ALA A 166 -13.07 3.41 4.04
N LEU A 167 -13.41 2.98 2.82
CA LEU A 167 -12.43 2.76 1.76
C LEU A 167 -11.67 4.08 1.51
N PRO A 168 -10.33 4.07 1.46
CA PRO A 168 -9.57 5.28 1.21
C PRO A 168 -10.01 5.96 -0.07
N ILE A 169 -10.07 7.30 -0.03
CA ILE A 169 -10.40 8.09 -1.21
C ILE A 169 -9.29 7.89 -2.25
N PRO A 170 -9.64 7.58 -3.52
CA PRO A 170 -8.69 7.54 -4.61
C PRO A 170 -7.91 8.86 -4.75
N ASN A 171 -6.59 8.76 -4.91
CA ASN A 171 -5.74 9.90 -5.28
C ASN A 171 -5.93 10.24 -6.77
N ILE A 172 -6.18 9.22 -7.60
CA ILE A 172 -6.46 9.33 -9.03
C ILE A 172 -7.83 8.75 -9.35
N VAL A 173 -8.67 9.51 -10.06
CA VAL A 173 -9.96 9.05 -10.55
C VAL A 173 -9.87 8.80 -12.05
N TYR A 174 -10.23 7.59 -12.46
CA TYR A 174 -10.30 7.19 -13.87
C TYR A 174 -11.67 7.59 -14.45
N THR A 175 -11.69 8.20 -15.64
CA THR A 175 -12.93 8.57 -16.34
C THR A 175 -13.65 7.35 -16.90
N ASP A 176 -12.92 6.46 -17.57
CA ASP A 176 -13.41 5.18 -18.06
C ASP A 176 -12.39 4.07 -17.77
N MET A 177 -12.63 3.35 -16.68
CA MET A 177 -11.78 2.27 -16.17
C MET A 177 -11.64 1.08 -17.14
N LEU A 178 -12.57 0.87 -18.08
CA LEU A 178 -12.54 -0.31 -18.97
C LEU A 178 -11.93 -0.02 -20.33
N SER A 179 -11.70 1.26 -20.63
CA SER A 179 -11.11 1.71 -21.89
C SER A 179 -9.66 1.27 -22.09
N ASP A 180 -9.25 1.17 -23.36
CA ASP A 180 -7.84 1.01 -23.74
C ASP A 180 -6.97 2.19 -23.25
N GLU A 181 -7.58 3.37 -23.13
CA GLU A 181 -6.92 4.55 -22.56
C GLU A 181 -6.59 4.36 -21.08
N ALA A 182 -7.45 3.73 -20.28
CA ALA A 182 -7.13 3.37 -18.91
C ALA A 182 -6.01 2.33 -18.83
N MET A 183 -5.89 1.41 -19.81
CA MET A 183 -4.76 0.47 -19.86
C MET A 183 -3.45 1.23 -20.07
N THR A 184 -3.46 2.21 -20.97
CA THR A 184 -2.33 3.11 -21.21
C THR A 184 -1.98 3.89 -19.94
N GLN A 185 -2.98 4.50 -19.29
CA GLN A 185 -2.77 5.20 -18.03
C GLN A 185 -2.16 4.28 -16.96
N LEU A 186 -2.65 3.06 -16.80
CA LEU A 186 -2.14 2.11 -15.81
C LEU A 186 -0.67 1.74 -16.09
N ALA A 187 -0.31 1.50 -17.34
CA ALA A 187 1.04 1.11 -17.73
C ALA A 187 2.07 2.25 -17.62
N PHE A 188 1.66 3.50 -17.83
CA PHE A 188 2.61 4.63 -17.88
C PHE A 188 2.50 5.60 -16.69
N ALA A 189 1.40 5.54 -15.92
CA ALA A 189 1.13 6.41 -14.77
C ALA A 189 0.34 5.70 -13.64
N GLY A 190 0.29 4.36 -13.62
CA GLY A 190 -0.30 3.57 -12.53
C GLY A 190 0.74 3.03 -11.53
N CYS A 191 0.30 2.19 -10.58
CA CYS A 191 1.16 1.68 -9.50
C CYS A 191 2.15 0.57 -9.91
N ALA A 192 2.16 0.14 -11.18
CA ALA A 192 3.23 -0.71 -11.73
C ALA A 192 3.81 -0.14 -13.02
N CYS A 193 3.74 1.18 -13.19
CA CYS A 193 4.37 1.83 -14.33
C CYS A 193 5.89 1.66 -14.33
N HIS A 194 6.53 1.39 -13.18
CA HIS A 194 7.96 1.05 -13.09
C HIS A 194 8.34 -0.26 -13.79
N TYR A 195 7.39 -1.14 -14.13
CA TYR A 195 7.64 -2.34 -14.93
C TYR A 195 7.57 -2.11 -16.44
N THR A 196 7.08 -0.95 -16.88
CA THR A 196 7.02 -0.64 -18.31
C THR A 196 8.42 -0.39 -18.83
N GLN A 197 8.75 -0.98 -19.97
CA GLN A 197 10.03 -0.84 -20.63
C GLN A 197 9.89 -0.96 -22.14
N ARG A 198 10.94 -0.59 -22.88
CA ARG A 198 10.97 -0.83 -24.33
C ARG A 198 11.14 -2.32 -24.61
N VAL A 199 10.49 -2.82 -25.65
CA VAL A 199 10.65 -4.21 -26.11
C VAL A 199 12.07 -4.40 -26.63
N GLU A 200 12.81 -5.35 -26.05
CA GLU A 200 14.12 -5.75 -26.57
C GLU A 200 13.96 -6.78 -27.70
N GLN A 201 14.77 -6.67 -28.76
CA GLN A 201 14.73 -7.62 -29.89
C GLN A 201 15.04 -9.07 -29.46
N SER A 202 15.81 -9.26 -28.39
CA SER A 202 16.13 -10.56 -27.78
C SER A 202 14.91 -11.26 -27.17
N TRP A 203 13.85 -10.52 -26.80
CA TRP A 203 12.66 -11.06 -26.13
C TRP A 203 11.68 -11.71 -27.11
N LEU A 204 11.83 -11.42 -28.41
CA LEU A 204 11.04 -12.03 -29.49
C LEU A 204 11.29 -13.54 -29.65
N SER A 205 12.33 -14.08 -28.99
CA SER A 205 12.66 -15.51 -28.97
C SER A 205 12.57 -16.09 -27.55
N GLY A 206 11.45 -16.74 -27.22
CA GLY A 206 11.36 -17.69 -26.10
C GLY A 206 10.90 -17.16 -24.74
N HIS A 207 10.59 -15.87 -24.61
CA HIS A 207 10.02 -15.30 -23.38
C HIS A 207 8.66 -14.64 -23.67
N GLY A 208 7.58 -15.41 -23.51
CA GLY A 208 6.21 -14.87 -23.45
C GLY A 208 5.63 -14.27 -24.73
N ILE A 209 6.40 -14.18 -25.84
CA ILE A 209 5.89 -13.74 -27.14
C ILE A 209 5.79 -14.97 -28.05
N PRO A 210 4.58 -15.39 -28.48
CA PRO A 210 4.43 -16.39 -29.54
C PRO A 210 5.14 -15.89 -30.81
N GLU A 211 5.98 -16.75 -31.40
CA GLU A 211 6.83 -16.53 -32.59
C GLU A 211 6.73 -15.13 -33.24
N GLY A 212 7.60 -14.21 -32.79
CA GLY A 212 8.24 -13.05 -33.45
C GLY A 212 7.61 -12.26 -34.61
N LYS A 213 6.35 -12.48 -35.03
CA LYS A 213 5.75 -11.89 -36.23
C LYS A 213 4.47 -11.08 -35.97
N LEU A 214 3.88 -11.14 -34.78
CA LEU A 214 2.50 -10.69 -34.59
C LEU A 214 2.30 -9.24 -34.14
N LEU A 215 3.33 -8.54 -33.64
CA LEU A 215 3.27 -7.12 -33.24
C LEU A 215 4.51 -6.34 -33.69
N ASN A 216 4.71 -6.18 -35.00
CA ASN A 216 5.84 -5.39 -35.53
C ASN A 216 5.87 -3.94 -35.02
N ASP A 217 4.72 -3.41 -34.61
CA ASP A 217 4.57 -2.04 -34.11
C ASP A 217 4.75 -1.92 -32.58
N ALA A 218 4.98 -3.03 -31.86
CA ALA A 218 5.21 -2.98 -30.41
C ALA A 218 6.53 -2.29 -30.09
N VAL A 219 6.44 -1.23 -29.28
CA VAL A 219 7.60 -0.46 -28.78
C VAL A 219 7.78 -0.67 -27.29
N TYR A 220 6.70 -0.80 -26.53
CA TYR A 220 6.76 -0.96 -25.08
C TYR A 220 6.02 -2.21 -24.61
N VAL A 221 6.41 -2.72 -23.44
CA VAL A 221 5.78 -3.85 -22.77
C VAL A 221 5.69 -3.61 -21.27
N ASN A 222 4.57 -4.01 -20.68
CA ASN A 222 4.38 -4.16 -19.24
C ASN A 222 4.09 -5.64 -18.95
N ASP A 223 5.03 -6.33 -18.32
CA ASP A 223 5.09 -7.79 -18.28
C ASP A 223 4.93 -8.36 -16.86
N MET A 224 3.88 -9.16 -16.67
CA MET A 224 3.55 -9.89 -15.44
C MET A 224 3.52 -11.42 -15.67
N THR A 225 4.06 -11.91 -16.79
CA THR A 225 4.00 -13.33 -17.21
C THR A 225 4.70 -14.27 -16.24
N GLY A 226 5.62 -13.77 -15.39
CA GLY A 226 6.28 -14.56 -14.35
C GLY A 226 5.31 -15.31 -13.42
N LEU A 227 4.11 -14.75 -13.19
CA LEU A 227 3.08 -15.40 -12.35
C LEU A 227 2.46 -16.65 -12.98
N SER A 228 2.60 -16.86 -14.29
CA SER A 228 2.06 -18.03 -14.99
C SER A 228 2.72 -19.36 -14.60
N THR A 229 3.89 -19.26 -13.94
CA THR A 229 4.64 -20.39 -13.38
C THR A 229 3.87 -21.10 -12.26
N PHE A 230 3.00 -20.38 -11.55
CA PHE A 230 2.34 -20.88 -10.34
C PHE A 230 0.93 -21.36 -10.64
N SER A 231 0.57 -22.48 -10.01
CA SER A 231 -0.77 -23.05 -10.14
C SER A 231 -1.75 -22.39 -9.17
N VAL A 232 -3.03 -22.50 -9.51
CA VAL A 232 -4.14 -21.93 -8.75
C VAL A 232 -5.20 -23.00 -8.49
N ARG A 233 -6.02 -22.76 -7.47
CA ARG A 233 -7.19 -23.56 -7.14
C ARG A 233 -8.18 -23.55 -8.30
N LYS A 234 -8.82 -24.70 -8.56
CA LYS A 234 -9.92 -24.78 -9.52
C LYS A 234 -11.18 -24.09 -8.97
N PRO A 235 -12.00 -23.44 -9.81
CA PRO A 235 -11.93 -23.40 -11.28
C PRO A 235 -11.14 -22.22 -11.86
N PHE A 236 -10.32 -21.53 -11.07
CA PHE A 236 -9.69 -20.28 -11.49
C PHE A 236 -8.61 -20.46 -12.55
N GLU A 237 -8.40 -19.39 -13.30
CA GLU A 237 -7.31 -19.26 -14.25
C GLU A 237 -6.00 -18.89 -13.56
N ARG A 238 -4.91 -19.31 -14.17
CA ARG A 238 -3.57 -18.87 -13.76
C ARG A 238 -3.39 -17.40 -14.10
N TYR A 239 -2.73 -16.68 -13.21
CA TYR A 239 -2.28 -15.32 -13.47
C TYR A 239 -1.16 -15.30 -14.52
N GLY A 240 -0.86 -14.09 -14.98
CA GLY A 240 0.26 -13.80 -15.87
C GLY A 240 -0.21 -13.31 -17.22
N ALA A 241 0.22 -12.11 -17.58
CA ALA A 241 0.01 -11.54 -18.90
C ALA A 241 1.03 -10.44 -19.18
N ALA A 242 1.24 -10.12 -20.45
CA ALA A 242 2.07 -9.00 -20.90
C ALA A 242 1.27 -8.12 -21.85
N ALA A 243 1.16 -6.82 -21.54
CA ALA A 243 0.52 -5.84 -22.41
C ALA A 243 1.56 -5.12 -23.26
N TYR A 244 1.28 -4.99 -24.56
CA TYR A 244 2.16 -4.39 -25.56
C TYR A 244 1.56 -3.09 -26.07
N PHE A 245 2.42 -2.08 -26.23
CA PHE A 245 2.03 -0.75 -26.65
C PHE A 245 2.86 -0.28 -27.84
N ASP A 246 2.26 0.51 -28.72
CA ASP A 246 2.93 1.08 -29.88
C ASP A 246 3.76 2.34 -29.53
N LYS A 247 4.32 2.98 -30.56
CA LYS A 247 5.11 4.22 -30.44
C LYS A 247 4.32 5.42 -29.89
N ASP A 248 2.99 5.37 -30.02
CA ASP A 248 2.03 6.39 -29.59
C ASP A 248 1.37 6.00 -28.26
N PHE A 249 1.97 5.01 -27.58
CA PHE A 249 1.60 4.48 -26.27
C PHE A 249 0.22 3.82 -26.24
N GLN A 250 -0.37 3.51 -27.40
CA GLN A 250 -1.64 2.82 -27.46
C GLN A 250 -1.42 1.33 -27.28
N ILE A 251 -2.28 0.70 -26.47
CA ILE A 251 -2.26 -0.75 -26.31
C ILE A 251 -2.69 -1.43 -27.62
N ILE A 252 -1.90 -2.39 -28.08
CA ILE A 252 -2.11 -3.09 -29.37
C ILE A 252 -2.32 -4.60 -29.22
N GLY A 253 -1.94 -5.17 -28.08
CA GLY A 253 -2.18 -6.57 -27.78
C GLY A 253 -1.78 -6.96 -26.37
N ILE A 254 -2.32 -8.07 -25.90
CA ILE A 254 -2.02 -8.65 -24.60
C ILE A 254 -1.75 -10.14 -24.78
N TYR A 255 -0.60 -10.60 -24.31
CA TYR A 255 -0.34 -12.03 -24.19
C TYR A 255 -1.00 -12.55 -22.91
N TRP A 256 -1.98 -13.45 -23.05
CA TRP A 256 -2.71 -14.07 -21.96
C TRP A 256 -2.11 -15.45 -21.67
N SER A 257 -1.39 -15.60 -20.56
CA SER A 257 -0.58 -16.79 -20.31
C SER A 257 -1.40 -18.06 -20.07
N HIS A 258 -2.59 -17.94 -19.46
CA HIS A 258 -3.46 -19.10 -19.24
C HIS A 258 -3.96 -19.68 -20.55
N GLY A 259 -4.46 -18.83 -21.44
CA GLY A 259 -4.88 -19.19 -22.80
C GLY A 259 -3.72 -19.51 -23.76
N SER A 260 -2.48 -19.18 -23.37
CA SER A 260 -1.28 -19.33 -24.20
C SER A 260 -1.42 -18.66 -25.58
N CYS A 261 -2.08 -17.51 -25.61
CA CYS A 261 -2.39 -16.79 -26.84
C CYS A 261 -2.12 -15.29 -26.71
N LEU A 262 -1.77 -14.67 -27.84
CA LEU A 262 -1.75 -13.24 -27.98
C LEU A 262 -3.14 -12.79 -28.46
N VAL A 263 -3.80 -11.94 -27.69
CA VAL A 263 -5.08 -11.31 -28.05
C VAL A 263 -4.79 -9.90 -28.52
N LYS A 264 -5.09 -9.58 -29.78
CA LYS A 264 -4.93 -8.21 -30.29
C LYS A 264 -6.12 -7.35 -29.91
N LYS A 265 -5.91 -6.04 -29.96
CA LYS A 265 -6.98 -5.07 -29.82
C LYS A 265 -8.14 -5.41 -30.77
N ASP A 266 -9.36 -5.30 -30.25
CA ASP A 266 -10.63 -5.56 -30.93
C ASP A 266 -10.87 -7.04 -31.36
N GLU A 267 -10.01 -7.97 -30.97
CA GLU A 267 -10.25 -9.41 -31.17
C GLU A 267 -11.18 -10.01 -30.10
N GLN A 268 -11.64 -11.24 -30.35
CA GLN A 268 -12.37 -12.01 -29.36
C GLN A 268 -11.54 -12.13 -28.07
N PHE A 269 -12.19 -11.98 -26.92
CA PHE A 269 -11.57 -11.97 -25.58
C PHE A 269 -10.72 -10.73 -25.24
N TRP A 270 -10.79 -9.64 -26.03
CA TRP A 270 -10.03 -8.42 -25.72
C TRP A 270 -10.28 -7.89 -24.30
N ASP A 271 -11.55 -7.77 -23.90
CA ASP A 271 -11.90 -7.31 -22.54
C ASP A 271 -11.43 -8.27 -21.45
N HIS A 272 -11.50 -9.58 -21.73
CA HIS A 272 -10.99 -10.61 -20.83
C HIS A 272 -9.46 -10.50 -20.67
N ALA A 273 -8.72 -10.33 -21.77
CA ALA A 273 -7.27 -10.17 -21.75
C ALA A 273 -6.85 -8.91 -20.96
N LYS A 274 -7.56 -7.78 -21.15
CA LYS A 274 -7.37 -6.56 -20.33
C LYS A 274 -7.62 -6.84 -18.84
N TYR A 275 -8.69 -7.57 -18.51
CA TYR A 275 -8.98 -7.93 -17.12
C TYR A 275 -7.90 -8.83 -16.50
N VAL A 276 -7.43 -9.84 -17.23
CA VAL A 276 -6.36 -10.74 -16.78
C VAL A 276 -5.05 -9.98 -16.57
N TRP A 277 -4.67 -9.08 -17.49
CA TRP A 277 -3.46 -8.28 -17.34
C TRP A 277 -3.51 -7.38 -16.09
N ARG A 278 -4.58 -6.58 -15.92
CA ARG A 278 -4.74 -5.71 -14.75
C ARG A 278 -4.80 -6.48 -13.42
N SER A 279 -5.43 -7.66 -13.42
CA SER A 279 -5.51 -8.52 -12.24
C SER A 279 -4.17 -9.19 -11.90
N SER A 280 -3.41 -9.59 -12.93
CA SER A 280 -2.07 -10.16 -12.76
C SER A 280 -1.11 -9.09 -12.25
N PHE A 281 -1.18 -7.88 -12.80
CA PHE A 281 -0.52 -6.68 -12.30
C PHE A 281 -0.84 -6.47 -10.82
N PHE A 282 -2.12 -6.52 -10.43
CA PHE A 282 -2.54 -6.27 -9.06
C PHE A 282 -1.95 -7.31 -8.10
N ALA A 283 -2.01 -8.60 -8.48
CA ALA A 283 -1.36 -9.66 -7.71
C ALA A 283 0.15 -9.45 -7.60
N TYR A 284 0.82 -9.07 -8.69
CA TYR A 284 2.27 -8.88 -8.72
C TYR A 284 2.71 -7.72 -7.83
N VAL A 285 2.06 -6.55 -7.93
CA VAL A 285 2.42 -5.37 -7.12
C VAL A 285 2.13 -5.61 -5.65
N THR A 286 0.92 -6.09 -5.32
CA THR A 286 0.53 -6.25 -3.92
C THR A 286 1.34 -7.31 -3.20
N ILE A 287 1.61 -8.46 -3.84
CA ILE A 287 2.42 -9.52 -3.24
C ILE A 287 3.92 -9.21 -3.37
N GLY A 288 4.37 -8.85 -4.57
CA GLY A 288 5.78 -8.68 -4.91
C GLY A 288 6.42 -7.42 -4.36
N ASP A 289 5.88 -6.28 -4.76
CA ASP A 289 6.50 -4.99 -4.45
C ASP A 289 6.11 -4.49 -3.07
N HIS A 290 4.81 -4.55 -2.75
CA HIS A 290 4.29 -4.03 -1.49
C HIS A 290 4.63 -4.97 -0.34
N LEU A 291 4.06 -6.18 -0.31
CA LEU A 291 4.27 -7.10 0.79
C LEU A 291 5.72 -7.60 0.91
N ILE A 292 6.31 -8.16 -0.15
CA ILE A 292 7.61 -8.82 -0.01
C ILE A 292 8.75 -7.81 -0.03
N SER A 293 8.88 -7.01 -1.10
CA SER A 293 10.04 -6.13 -1.29
C SER A 293 10.04 -4.97 -0.30
N THR A 294 8.92 -4.26 -0.15
CA THR A 294 8.83 -3.10 0.74
C THR A 294 8.74 -3.52 2.20
N HIS A 295 7.69 -4.25 2.60
CA HIS A 295 7.50 -4.62 4.01
C HIS A 295 8.56 -5.62 4.51
N MET A 296 8.65 -6.80 3.89
CA MET A 296 9.37 -7.95 4.46
C MET A 296 10.88 -7.94 4.19
N ILE A 297 11.37 -7.19 3.20
CA ILE A 297 12.79 -7.06 2.87
C ILE A 297 13.34 -5.70 3.31
N GLU A 298 12.98 -4.61 2.64
CA GLU A 298 13.64 -3.31 2.84
C GLU A 298 13.31 -2.68 4.19
N CYS A 299 12.03 -2.46 4.49
CA CYS A 299 11.61 -1.82 5.72
C CYS A 299 11.88 -2.68 6.95
N ASN A 300 11.70 -4.01 6.84
CA ASN A 300 12.06 -4.95 7.91
C ASN A 300 13.57 -4.93 8.21
N ALA A 301 14.43 -4.89 7.19
CA ALA A 301 15.87 -4.75 7.39
C ALA A 301 16.23 -3.41 8.02
N PHE A 302 15.60 -2.33 7.55
CA PHE A 302 15.85 -0.98 8.06
C PHE A 302 15.54 -0.85 9.55
N VAL A 303 14.32 -1.23 9.96
CA VAL A 303 13.91 -1.15 11.37
C VAL A 303 14.68 -2.15 12.23
N SER A 304 14.92 -3.37 11.75
CA SER A 304 15.66 -4.41 12.51
C SER A 304 17.10 -4.01 12.79
N ALA A 305 17.84 -3.58 11.76
CA ALA A 305 19.24 -3.16 11.93
C ALA A 305 19.33 -1.94 12.85
N SER A 306 18.41 -0.98 12.66
CA SER A 306 18.34 0.21 13.48
C SER A 306 18.09 -0.13 14.95
N ARG A 307 17.14 -1.04 15.25
CA ARG A 307 16.81 -1.46 16.62
C ARG A 307 17.91 -2.29 17.29
N LYS A 308 18.63 -3.13 16.52
CA LYS A 308 19.65 -4.03 17.07
C LYS A 308 20.98 -3.33 17.35
N HIS A 309 21.34 -2.35 16.53
CA HIS A 309 22.72 -1.86 16.47
C HIS A 309 22.89 -0.38 16.78
N LEU A 310 21.82 0.41 16.82
CA LEU A 310 21.89 1.83 17.16
C LEU A 310 21.24 2.05 18.54
N PRO A 311 22.01 2.49 19.57
CA PRO A 311 21.45 2.92 20.85
C PRO A 311 20.36 3.98 20.69
N ALA A 312 19.46 4.10 21.65
CA ALA A 312 18.32 5.02 21.53
C ALA A 312 18.72 6.51 21.44
N ASP A 313 19.83 6.87 22.10
CA ASP A 313 20.43 8.21 22.06
C ASP A 313 21.38 8.41 20.86
N HIS A 314 21.58 7.39 20.02
CA HIS A 314 22.45 7.50 18.86
C HIS A 314 21.84 8.47 17.83
N PRO A 315 22.60 9.45 17.30
CA PRO A 315 22.04 10.50 16.45
C PRO A 315 21.36 9.96 15.19
N LEU A 316 21.88 8.86 14.61
CA LEU A 316 21.25 8.20 13.47
C LEU A 316 19.91 7.54 13.85
N ARG A 317 19.80 6.94 15.05
CA ARG A 317 18.58 6.28 15.53
C ARG A 317 17.45 7.28 15.71
N ILE A 318 17.76 8.45 16.26
CA ILE A 318 16.83 9.57 16.41
C ILE A 318 16.43 10.12 15.04
N PHE A 319 17.40 10.36 14.16
CA PHE A 319 17.16 10.91 12.81
C PHE A 319 16.21 10.05 11.98
N ILE A 320 16.32 8.71 12.05
CA ILE A 320 15.47 7.80 11.28
C ILE A 320 14.19 7.37 11.99
N LYS A 321 13.94 7.83 13.22
CA LYS A 321 12.77 7.42 14.01
C LYS A 321 11.44 7.60 13.25
N PRO A 322 11.15 8.74 12.59
CA PRO A 322 9.91 8.88 11.82
C PRO A 322 9.73 7.78 10.77
N PHE A 323 10.81 7.41 10.09
CA PHE A 323 10.82 6.46 8.96
C PHE A 323 10.82 4.98 9.36
N THR A 324 10.75 4.70 10.65
CA THR A 324 10.70 3.33 11.19
C THR A 324 9.51 3.11 12.12
N TYR A 325 8.62 4.11 12.21
CA TYR A 325 7.47 4.10 13.09
C TYR A 325 6.55 2.92 12.77
N HIS A 326 6.21 2.14 13.80
CA HIS A 326 5.19 1.09 13.73
C HIS A 326 5.44 -0.08 12.73
N THR A 327 6.54 -0.05 11.97
CA THR A 327 6.86 -1.04 10.94
C THR A 327 6.95 -2.46 11.50
N ILE A 328 7.52 -2.64 12.70
CA ILE A 328 7.58 -3.95 13.35
C ILE A 328 6.16 -4.45 13.65
N SER A 329 5.33 -3.60 14.25
CA SER A 329 3.97 -3.96 14.62
C SER A 329 3.17 -4.45 13.43
N VAL A 330 3.15 -3.71 12.32
CA VAL A 330 2.36 -4.09 11.14
C VAL A 330 2.91 -5.32 10.44
N ASN A 331 4.23 -5.44 10.29
CA ASN A 331 4.84 -6.63 9.69
C ASN A 331 4.55 -7.88 10.52
N TYR A 332 4.61 -7.77 11.85
CA TYR A 332 4.27 -8.87 12.74
C TYR A 332 2.78 -9.20 12.71
N GLN A 333 1.89 -8.20 12.65
CA GLN A 333 0.45 -8.46 12.46
C GLN A 333 0.17 -9.16 11.13
N ALA A 334 0.79 -8.72 10.04
CA ALA A 334 0.66 -9.33 8.73
C ALA A 334 1.11 -10.80 8.76
N ALA A 335 2.24 -11.10 9.41
CA ALA A 335 2.73 -12.46 9.60
C ALA A 335 1.71 -13.38 10.30
N LEU A 336 0.94 -12.85 11.27
CA LEU A 336 0.03 -13.62 12.09
C LEU A 336 -1.37 -13.81 11.52
N SER A 337 -1.90 -12.86 10.75
CA SER A 337 -3.30 -12.90 10.30
C SER A 337 -3.52 -12.66 8.81
N LEU A 338 -2.51 -12.17 8.09
CA LEU A 338 -2.64 -11.80 6.69
C LEU A 338 -2.06 -12.88 5.78
N VAL A 339 -0.79 -13.24 5.97
CA VAL A 339 -0.03 -14.12 5.05
C VAL A 339 0.09 -15.57 5.52
N ASN A 340 -0.40 -15.88 6.72
CA ASN A 340 -0.43 -17.23 7.25
C ASN A 340 -1.41 -18.13 6.46
N LYS A 341 -1.25 -19.45 6.58
CA LYS A 341 -2.17 -20.41 5.95
C LYS A 341 -3.61 -20.12 6.38
N CYS A 342 -4.49 -19.99 5.39
CA CYS A 342 -5.90 -19.63 5.57
C CYS A 342 -6.14 -18.21 6.14
N GLY A 343 -5.10 -17.36 6.19
CA GLY A 343 -5.21 -15.93 6.42
C GLY A 343 -5.81 -15.19 5.22
N LEU A 344 -5.98 -13.88 5.35
CA LEU A 344 -6.74 -13.07 4.40
C LEU A 344 -6.11 -13.07 2.99
N VAL A 345 -4.78 -12.96 2.84
CA VAL A 345 -4.11 -13.02 1.51
C VAL A 345 -4.34 -14.37 0.85
N HIS A 346 -4.18 -15.48 1.58
CA HIS A 346 -4.41 -16.82 1.04
C HIS A 346 -5.87 -17.02 0.54
N ARG A 347 -6.83 -16.34 1.18
CA ARG A 347 -8.25 -16.37 0.78
C ARG A 347 -8.56 -15.46 -0.41
N ILE A 348 -7.89 -14.31 -0.52
CA ILE A 348 -8.13 -13.32 -1.58
C ILE A 348 -7.66 -13.85 -2.94
N TRP A 349 -6.44 -14.38 -3.02
CA TRP A 349 -5.89 -14.90 -4.27
C TRP A 349 -6.15 -16.40 -4.41
N ALA A 350 -6.17 -16.87 -5.66
CA ALA A 350 -6.51 -18.23 -6.03
C ALA A 350 -5.39 -19.25 -5.79
N PHE A 351 -4.18 -18.82 -5.40
CA PHE A 351 -3.05 -19.73 -5.14
C PHE A 351 -3.33 -20.69 -3.99
N ASP A 352 -3.11 -21.99 -4.18
CA ASP A 352 -2.93 -22.89 -3.03
C ASP A 352 -1.79 -22.37 -2.13
N TYR A 353 -1.83 -22.66 -0.83
CA TYR A 353 -0.89 -22.04 0.10
C TYR A 353 0.57 -22.34 -0.25
N ASP A 354 0.87 -23.58 -0.62
CA ASP A 354 2.23 -23.97 -1.02
C ASP A 354 2.66 -23.27 -2.31
N GLU A 355 1.72 -22.95 -3.22
CA GLU A 355 2.00 -22.17 -4.43
C GLU A 355 2.21 -20.69 -4.09
N PHE A 356 1.43 -20.13 -3.17
CA PHE A 356 1.66 -18.77 -2.66
C PHE A 356 3.07 -18.63 -2.04
N LEU A 357 3.53 -19.62 -1.28
CA LEU A 357 4.90 -19.63 -0.75
C LEU A 357 5.94 -19.65 -1.88
N LYS A 358 5.72 -20.42 -2.95
CA LYS A 358 6.61 -20.41 -4.14
C LYS A 358 6.61 -19.06 -4.85
N VAL A 359 5.47 -18.34 -4.90
CA VAL A 359 5.43 -16.96 -5.41
C VAL A 359 6.34 -16.07 -4.56
N CYS A 360 6.23 -16.13 -3.22
CA CYS A 360 7.08 -15.36 -2.31
C CYS A 360 8.58 -15.69 -2.45
N ASP A 361 8.92 -16.97 -2.66
CA ASP A 361 10.30 -17.41 -2.90
C ASP A 361 10.83 -16.88 -4.24
N TYR A 362 10.03 -16.96 -5.30
CA TYR A 362 10.38 -16.42 -6.62
C TYR A 362 10.67 -14.92 -6.55
N ILE A 363 9.80 -14.14 -5.91
CA ILE A 363 10.03 -12.70 -5.69
C ILE A 363 11.31 -12.49 -4.89
N SER A 364 11.51 -13.23 -3.80
CA SER A 364 12.67 -13.07 -2.93
C SER A 364 14.00 -13.41 -3.60
N ILE A 365 14.03 -14.43 -4.45
CA ILE A 365 15.23 -14.84 -5.22
C ILE A 365 15.56 -13.81 -6.29
N HIS A 366 14.54 -13.18 -6.88
CA HIS A 366 14.69 -12.18 -7.95
C HIS A 366 14.87 -10.75 -7.41
N TYR A 367 14.67 -10.54 -6.11
CA TYR A 367 14.91 -9.26 -5.45
C TYR A 367 16.37 -8.83 -5.64
N LYS A 368 16.55 -7.58 -6.04
CA LYS A 368 17.86 -6.93 -6.13
C LYS A 368 17.72 -5.55 -5.52
N PHE A 369 18.56 -5.24 -4.54
CA PHE A 369 18.63 -3.91 -3.97
C PHE A 369 18.96 -2.89 -5.07
N ARG A 370 18.10 -1.89 -5.23
CA ARG A 370 18.26 -0.77 -6.17
C ARG A 370 17.91 0.52 -5.45
N THR A 371 18.62 1.58 -5.77
CA THR A 371 18.20 2.93 -5.37
C THR A 371 17.03 3.37 -6.24
N LEU A 372 16.22 4.28 -5.72
CA LEU A 372 14.99 4.73 -6.36
C LEU A 372 15.18 5.12 -7.85
N PRO A 373 16.19 5.92 -8.25
CA PRO A 373 16.43 6.24 -9.66
C PRO A 373 16.71 5.03 -10.56
N ASN A 374 17.26 3.96 -9.98
CA ASN A 374 17.59 2.70 -10.67
C ASN A 374 16.42 1.70 -10.70
N CYS A 375 15.26 2.06 -10.13
CA CYS A 375 14.04 1.27 -10.24
C CYS A 375 13.39 1.42 -11.62
N ILE A 376 13.62 2.54 -12.29
CA ILE A 376 13.16 2.77 -13.66
C ILE A 376 14.15 2.14 -14.64
N SER A 377 13.63 1.41 -15.63
CA SER A 377 14.46 0.86 -16.71
C SER A 377 15.15 2.00 -17.48
N GLU A 378 16.45 1.88 -17.74
CA GLU A 378 17.18 2.88 -18.56
C GLU A 378 16.53 3.08 -19.93
N SER A 379 15.87 2.05 -20.47
CA SER A 379 15.13 2.13 -21.74
C SER A 379 13.96 3.12 -21.70
N MET A 380 13.49 3.48 -20.51
CA MET A 380 12.42 4.46 -20.26
C MET A 380 12.95 5.85 -19.92
N HIS A 381 14.23 6.13 -20.13
CA HIS A 381 14.74 7.50 -20.01
C HIS A 381 14.34 8.35 -21.23
N PRO A 382 14.11 9.67 -21.07
CA PRO A 382 13.67 10.56 -22.16
C PRO A 382 14.54 10.46 -23.42
N ASN A 383 15.86 10.44 -23.23
CA ASN A 383 16.85 10.36 -24.31
C ASN A 383 16.77 9.03 -25.11
N LYS A 384 16.43 7.91 -24.46
CA LYS A 384 16.24 6.62 -25.14
C LYS A 384 14.95 6.56 -25.96
N ASN A 385 14.02 7.47 -25.68
CA ASN A 385 12.73 7.56 -26.36
C ASN A 385 12.65 8.74 -27.33
N ASN A 386 13.75 9.47 -27.56
CA ASN A 386 13.82 10.67 -28.40
C ASN A 386 12.76 11.71 -27.99
N ARG A 387 12.70 11.99 -26.69
CA ARG A 387 11.79 12.98 -26.09
C ARG A 387 12.58 13.96 -25.23
N THR A 388 12.07 15.18 -25.12
CA THR A 388 12.53 16.13 -24.10
C THR A 388 11.97 15.74 -22.72
N ASP A 389 12.53 16.31 -21.66
CA ASP A 389 12.02 16.13 -20.30
C ASP A 389 10.55 16.56 -20.18
N ASP A 390 10.17 17.71 -20.74
CA ASP A 390 8.78 18.20 -20.68
C ASP A 390 7.78 17.33 -21.46
N GLU A 391 8.22 16.71 -22.56
CA GLU A 391 7.41 15.74 -23.30
C GLU A 391 7.26 14.44 -22.51
N TRP A 392 8.35 13.98 -21.89
CA TRP A 392 8.37 12.73 -21.15
C TRP A 392 7.55 12.82 -19.87
N ASP A 393 7.55 13.95 -19.17
CA ASP A 393 6.71 14.18 -17.99
C ASP A 393 5.21 13.99 -18.23
N LYS A 394 4.75 14.32 -19.45
CA LYS A 394 3.33 14.15 -19.84
C LYS A 394 2.96 12.70 -20.13
N ILE A 395 3.94 11.84 -20.39
CA ILE A 395 3.76 10.44 -20.81
C ILE A 395 4.06 9.51 -19.63
N TYR A 396 5.21 9.68 -18.99
CA TYR A 396 5.78 8.80 -17.99
C TYR A 396 6.22 9.60 -16.75
N PRO A 397 5.26 10.22 -16.02
CA PRO A 397 5.52 11.19 -14.95
C PRO A 397 6.33 10.63 -13.78
N ILE A 398 6.30 9.31 -13.55
CA ILE A 398 7.10 8.67 -12.50
C ILE A 398 8.58 9.03 -12.63
N TYR A 399 9.14 9.15 -13.85
CA TYR A 399 10.55 9.49 -14.03
C TYR A 399 10.93 10.82 -13.38
N HIS A 400 10.09 11.84 -13.47
CA HIS A 400 10.39 13.16 -12.89
C HIS A 400 10.07 13.21 -11.40
N ASP A 401 8.89 12.73 -11.01
CA ASP A 401 8.40 12.86 -9.63
C ASP A 401 9.24 12.02 -8.66
N LEU A 402 9.61 10.80 -9.08
CA LEU A 402 10.48 9.91 -8.33
C LEU A 402 11.89 10.50 -8.15
N ASN A 403 12.50 11.01 -9.22
CA ASN A 403 13.85 11.58 -9.16
C ASN A 403 13.89 12.87 -8.33
N ALA A 404 12.87 13.72 -8.44
CA ALA A 404 12.75 14.91 -7.61
C ALA A 404 12.63 14.54 -6.12
N TYR A 405 11.78 13.56 -5.80
CA TYR A 405 11.64 13.04 -4.44
C TYR A 405 12.97 12.44 -3.91
N TRP A 406 13.63 11.61 -4.71
CA TRP A 406 14.93 11.02 -4.37
C TRP A 406 15.97 12.06 -3.99
N ASN A 407 16.11 13.12 -4.79
CA ASN A 407 17.11 14.17 -4.57
C ASN A 407 16.90 14.88 -3.23
N ILE A 408 15.64 15.12 -2.84
CA ILE A 408 15.28 15.72 -1.55
C ILE A 408 15.70 14.81 -0.39
N ILE A 409 15.36 13.51 -0.47
CA ILE A 409 15.74 12.52 0.56
C ILE A 409 17.26 12.37 0.65
N GLN A 410 17.95 12.26 -0.48
CA GLN A 410 19.41 12.14 -0.52
C GLN A 410 20.11 13.35 0.09
N LYS A 411 19.63 14.56 -0.23
CA LYS A 411 20.13 15.81 0.35
C LYS A 411 19.92 15.86 1.87
N TYR A 412 18.73 15.45 2.36
CA TYR A 412 18.42 15.42 3.78
C TYR A 412 19.37 14.49 4.56
N VAL A 413 19.63 13.30 4.02
CA VAL A 413 20.57 12.32 4.58
C VAL A 413 22.03 12.78 4.49
N HIS A 414 22.45 13.34 3.35
CA HIS A 414 23.80 13.89 3.20
C HIS A 414 24.09 14.98 4.24
N ASN A 415 23.14 15.89 4.44
CA ASN A 415 23.26 16.96 5.43
C ASN A 415 23.32 16.42 6.87
N PHE A 416 22.64 15.31 7.18
CA PHE A 416 22.77 14.66 8.48
C PHE A 416 24.23 14.27 8.78
N PHE A 417 24.94 13.64 7.83
CA PHE A 417 26.35 13.28 8.02
C PHE A 417 27.26 14.50 8.10
N LYS A 418 26.99 15.52 7.29
CA LYS A 418 27.71 16.79 7.32
C LYS A 418 27.60 17.48 8.67
N ILE A 419 26.42 17.47 9.28
CA ILE A 419 26.17 18.15 10.57
C ILE A 419 26.74 17.34 11.74
N ASN A 420 26.43 16.04 11.81
CA ASN A 420 26.66 15.23 13.01
C ASN A 420 28.03 14.56 13.04
N TYR A 421 28.65 14.34 11.86
CA TYR A 421 29.97 13.69 11.75
C TYR A 421 31.03 14.57 11.09
N ASN A 422 30.67 15.77 10.61
CA ASN A 422 31.57 16.65 9.84
C ASN A 422 32.15 15.96 8.59
N LEU A 423 31.36 15.07 7.98
CA LEU A 423 31.71 14.34 6.75
C LEU A 423 30.82 14.77 5.60
N SER A 424 31.43 15.05 4.44
CA SER A 424 30.71 15.46 3.25
C SER A 424 31.48 15.01 2.02
N VAL A 425 30.76 14.40 1.09
CA VAL A 425 31.29 13.91 -0.18
C VAL A 425 31.78 15.07 -1.05
N ASP A 426 31.16 16.25 -0.93
CA ASP A 426 31.49 17.47 -1.68
C ASP A 426 32.94 17.93 -1.45
N ASN A 427 33.46 17.70 -0.24
CA ASN A 427 34.81 18.11 0.16
C ASN A 427 35.84 16.96 0.04
N GLY A 428 35.49 15.86 -0.62
CA GLY A 428 36.36 14.68 -0.78
C GLY A 428 36.40 13.73 0.44
N ASN A 429 35.68 14.05 1.52
CA ASN A 429 35.61 13.21 2.73
C ASN A 429 34.59 12.08 2.56
N ASN A 430 34.94 11.09 1.73
CA ASN A 430 34.06 9.99 1.33
C ASN A 430 34.24 8.69 2.15
N HIS A 431 34.86 8.77 3.33
CA HIS A 431 35.00 7.62 4.22
C HIS A 431 33.78 7.48 5.14
N ILE A 432 33.50 6.25 5.59
CA ILE A 432 32.43 5.98 6.55
C ILE A 432 32.80 6.59 7.91
N PRO A 433 31.83 7.09 8.70
CA PRO A 433 32.08 7.51 10.08
C PRO A 433 32.84 6.45 10.87
N ASN A 434 33.83 6.87 11.66
CA ASN A 434 34.53 5.98 12.59
C ASN A 434 33.65 5.75 13.83
N ASP A 435 32.57 5.00 13.65
CA ASP A 435 31.54 4.71 14.64
C ASP A 435 31.16 3.22 14.57
N SER A 436 31.43 2.48 15.65
CA SER A 436 31.18 1.04 15.70
C SER A 436 29.70 0.67 15.56
N TYR A 437 28.78 1.52 16.02
CA TYR A 437 27.34 1.28 15.91
C TYR A 437 26.90 1.43 14.46
N ILE A 438 27.39 2.45 13.75
CA ILE A 438 27.17 2.60 12.31
C ILE A 438 27.75 1.41 11.53
N MET A 439 28.96 0.95 11.86
CA MET A 439 29.56 -0.19 11.18
C MET A 439 28.75 -1.48 11.37
N ASN A 440 28.23 -1.72 12.57
CA ASN A 440 27.34 -2.85 12.86
C ASN A 440 25.99 -2.73 12.13
N PHE A 441 25.40 -1.53 12.12
CA PHE A 441 24.20 -1.23 11.36
C PHE A 441 24.39 -1.52 9.86
N ILE A 442 25.49 -1.00 9.27
CA ILE A 442 25.85 -1.25 7.86
C ILE A 442 26.01 -2.74 7.59
N HIS A 443 26.70 -3.48 8.46
CA HIS A 443 26.92 -4.92 8.29
C HIS A 443 25.59 -5.68 8.25
N GLU A 444 24.68 -5.40 9.18
CA GLU A 444 23.37 -6.05 9.23
C GLU A 444 22.51 -5.69 8.01
N ILE A 445 22.51 -4.42 7.57
CA ILE A 445 21.84 -4.00 6.33
C ILE A 445 22.41 -4.75 5.11
N CYS A 446 23.73 -4.80 4.96
CA CYS A 446 24.37 -5.50 3.84
C CYS A 446 23.98 -6.98 3.80
N LYS A 447 24.00 -7.62 4.97
CA LYS A 447 23.62 -9.02 5.13
C LYS A 447 22.15 -9.27 4.75
N GLN A 448 21.23 -8.46 5.26
CA GLN A 448 19.79 -8.66 5.03
C GLN A 448 19.35 -8.33 3.59
N LEU A 449 19.98 -7.33 2.96
CA LEU A 449 19.61 -6.87 1.61
C LEU A 449 20.48 -7.47 0.49
N GLY A 450 21.44 -8.34 0.82
CA GLY A 450 22.34 -8.94 -0.16
C GLY A 450 23.28 -7.94 -0.84
N ILE A 451 23.61 -6.84 -0.17
CA ILE A 451 24.55 -5.83 -0.68
C ILE A 451 25.97 -6.32 -0.39
N SER A 452 26.84 -6.38 -1.41
CA SER A 452 28.22 -6.90 -1.26
C SER A 452 29.09 -6.12 -0.28
N GLY A 453 28.71 -4.88 0.03
CA GLY A 453 29.33 -4.02 1.02
C GLY A 453 29.03 -2.55 0.77
N ILE A 454 29.19 -1.73 1.81
CA ILE A 454 29.18 -0.27 1.73
C ILE A 454 30.58 0.18 2.12
N THR A 455 31.32 0.75 1.18
CA THR A 455 32.76 1.09 1.36
C THR A 455 33.02 2.60 1.35
N SER A 456 32.01 3.40 1.06
CA SER A 456 32.11 4.86 0.98
C SER A 456 30.90 5.54 1.62
N LEU A 457 31.09 6.80 2.02
CA LEU A 457 30.01 7.63 2.56
C LEU A 457 28.90 7.85 1.54
N GLN A 458 29.24 8.11 0.27
CA GLN A 458 28.25 8.27 -0.80
C GLN A 458 27.35 7.04 -0.90
N ARG A 459 27.93 5.84 -0.93
CA ARG A 459 27.15 4.61 -1.00
C ARG A 459 26.30 4.42 0.25
N PHE A 460 26.78 4.83 1.43
CA PHE A 460 25.99 4.76 2.64
C PHE A 460 24.80 5.72 2.63
N ILE A 461 25.01 6.95 2.17
CA ILE A 461 23.95 7.93 1.95
C ILE A 461 22.91 7.36 1.00
N ASP A 462 23.31 6.83 -0.16
CA ASP A 462 22.39 6.24 -1.14
C ASP A 462 21.58 5.09 -0.54
N VAL A 463 22.21 4.18 0.21
CA VAL A 463 21.50 3.06 0.84
C VAL A 463 20.50 3.56 1.88
N LEU A 464 20.91 4.50 2.75
CA LEU A 464 20.03 5.03 3.78
C LEU A 464 18.87 5.83 3.17
N SER A 465 19.12 6.61 2.13
CA SER A 465 18.09 7.33 1.37
C SER A 465 17.11 6.38 0.69
N GLN A 466 17.59 5.26 0.14
CA GLN A 466 16.72 4.22 -0.40
C GLN A 466 15.81 3.63 0.67
N LEU A 467 16.33 3.30 1.86
CA LEU A 467 15.50 2.73 2.92
C LEU A 467 14.44 3.71 3.44
N ILE A 468 14.78 5.01 3.53
CA ILE A 468 13.80 6.06 3.83
C ILE A 468 12.75 6.13 2.71
N ALA A 469 13.18 6.20 1.45
CA ALA A 469 12.26 6.25 0.29
C ALA A 469 11.37 4.99 0.18
N ALA A 470 11.91 3.82 0.52
CA ALA A 470 11.19 2.55 0.57
C ALA A 470 10.04 2.61 1.57
N SER A 471 10.34 3.08 2.79
CA SER A 471 9.37 3.22 3.88
C SER A 471 8.32 4.32 3.65
N THR A 472 8.50 5.18 2.66
CA THR A 472 7.67 6.36 2.42
C THR A 472 7.10 6.36 1.00
N GLY A 473 7.79 6.98 0.04
CA GLY A 473 7.30 7.16 -1.32
C GLY A 473 7.08 5.86 -2.10
N ILE A 474 7.92 4.83 -1.95
CA ILE A 474 7.67 3.53 -2.60
C ILE A 474 6.46 2.86 -1.96
N HIS A 475 6.39 2.82 -0.63
CA HIS A 475 5.25 2.26 0.09
C HIS A 475 3.93 2.89 -0.38
N GLU A 476 3.86 4.22 -0.56
CA GLU A 476 2.70 4.90 -1.15
C GLU A 476 2.48 4.47 -2.62
N HIS A 477 3.54 4.45 -3.44
CA HIS A 477 3.43 4.11 -4.86
C HIS A 477 2.81 2.73 -5.11
N VAL A 478 3.26 1.72 -4.35
CA VAL A 478 2.81 0.32 -4.53
C VAL A 478 1.67 -0.07 -3.59
N GLY A 479 1.39 0.74 -2.58
CA GLY A 479 0.35 0.51 -1.56
C GLY A 479 -0.97 1.24 -1.81
N GLN A 480 -0.98 2.32 -2.62
CA GLN A 480 -2.21 3.06 -2.92
C GLN A 480 -3.06 2.35 -3.99
N ILE A 481 -3.71 1.26 -3.58
CA ILE A 481 -4.53 0.43 -4.45
C ILE A 481 -5.99 0.90 -4.55
N SER A 482 -6.43 1.82 -3.67
CA SER A 482 -7.81 2.34 -3.64
C SER A 482 -8.21 3.00 -4.96
N ASP A 483 -7.25 3.56 -5.70
CA ASP A 483 -7.38 4.11 -7.06
C ASP A 483 -8.04 3.12 -8.04
N TYR A 484 -7.95 1.83 -7.76
CA TYR A 484 -8.33 0.74 -8.65
C TYR A 484 -9.55 -0.06 -8.14
N MET A 485 -10.05 0.24 -6.95
CA MET A 485 -11.07 -0.56 -6.25
C MET A 485 -12.50 0.00 -6.32
N THR A 486 -12.70 1.12 -7.02
CA THR A 486 -14.01 1.76 -7.09
C THR A 486 -15.00 1.01 -7.98
N ASP A 487 -14.50 0.34 -9.02
CA ASP A 487 -15.28 -0.48 -9.95
C ASP A 487 -14.81 -1.96 -9.88
N PRO A 488 -15.69 -2.92 -9.52
CA PRO A 488 -15.34 -4.33 -9.38
C PRO A 488 -14.96 -5.02 -10.71
N ARG A 489 -15.03 -4.31 -11.84
CA ARG A 489 -14.61 -4.80 -13.16
C ARG A 489 -13.21 -4.34 -13.56
N PHE A 490 -12.57 -3.50 -12.75
CA PHE A 490 -11.27 -2.95 -13.09
C PHE A 490 -10.14 -3.94 -12.82
N ILE A 491 -10.00 -4.40 -11.58
CA ILE A 491 -9.05 -5.42 -11.16
C ILE A 491 -9.75 -6.57 -10.43
N GLY A 492 -9.16 -7.76 -10.51
CA GLY A 492 -9.64 -8.96 -9.85
C GLY A 492 -8.52 -9.67 -9.08
N ALA A 493 -8.90 -10.41 -8.05
CA ALA A 493 -7.98 -11.34 -7.38
C ALA A 493 -8.19 -12.80 -7.76
N LYS A 494 -9.32 -13.20 -8.36
CA LYS A 494 -9.55 -14.59 -8.80
C LYS A 494 -10.14 -14.55 -10.20
N LEU A 495 -9.40 -15.11 -11.16
CA LEU A 495 -9.68 -15.02 -12.58
C LEU A 495 -10.53 -16.21 -13.05
N GLN A 496 -11.53 -15.95 -13.90
CA GLN A 496 -12.34 -16.97 -14.57
C GLN A 496 -12.71 -16.50 -15.98
N GLU A 497 -12.70 -17.41 -16.95
CA GLU A 497 -12.93 -17.09 -18.35
C GLU A 497 -14.32 -16.48 -18.55
N GLY A 498 -14.38 -15.33 -19.22
CA GLY A 498 -15.63 -14.61 -19.47
C GLY A 498 -16.30 -14.01 -18.23
N LYS A 499 -15.55 -13.82 -17.13
CA LYS A 499 -16.02 -13.23 -15.87
C LYS A 499 -15.12 -12.07 -15.47
N GLU A 500 -15.34 -10.91 -16.08
CA GLU A 500 -14.58 -9.67 -15.87
C GLU A 500 -15.12 -8.83 -14.70
N MET A 501 -15.91 -9.42 -13.80
CA MET A 501 -16.41 -8.77 -12.59
C MET A 501 -16.20 -9.70 -11.40
N GLN A 502 -15.70 -9.14 -10.30
CA GLN A 502 -15.47 -9.90 -9.08
C GLN A 502 -16.78 -10.40 -8.45
N ASN A 503 -16.78 -11.64 -7.97
CA ASN A 503 -17.88 -12.19 -7.18
C ASN A 503 -17.96 -11.54 -5.77
N ILE A 504 -19.10 -11.74 -5.10
CA ILE A 504 -19.43 -11.06 -3.83
C ILE A 504 -18.36 -11.31 -2.76
N GLN A 505 -17.94 -12.57 -2.64
CA GLN A 505 -16.96 -13.02 -1.66
C GLN A 505 -15.59 -12.37 -1.89
N THR A 506 -15.08 -12.47 -3.11
CA THR A 506 -13.72 -12.03 -3.47
C THR A 506 -13.62 -10.51 -3.40
N TYR A 507 -14.63 -9.80 -3.91
CA TYR A 507 -14.66 -8.34 -3.86
C TYR A 507 -14.70 -7.84 -2.41
N SER A 508 -15.55 -8.44 -1.56
CA SER A 508 -15.63 -8.08 -0.15
C SER A 508 -14.31 -8.30 0.58
N GLN A 509 -13.59 -9.39 0.31
CA GLN A 509 -12.30 -9.65 0.95
C GLN A 509 -11.21 -8.64 0.54
N ILE A 510 -11.17 -8.24 -0.74
CA ILE A 510 -10.24 -7.19 -1.20
C ILE A 510 -10.59 -5.83 -0.60
N LEU A 511 -11.88 -5.50 -0.51
CA LEU A 511 -12.31 -4.26 0.12
C LEU A 511 -11.98 -4.25 1.62
N VAL A 512 -12.12 -5.38 2.32
CA VAL A 512 -11.63 -5.50 3.71
C VAL A 512 -10.14 -5.20 3.78
N LEU A 513 -9.33 -5.85 2.92
CA LEU A 513 -7.88 -5.61 2.87
C LEU A 513 -7.59 -4.12 2.64
N SER A 514 -8.21 -3.52 1.64
CA SER A 514 -8.00 -2.12 1.24
C SER A 514 -8.37 -1.12 2.34
N VAL A 515 -9.42 -1.40 3.12
CA VAL A 515 -9.82 -0.54 4.25
C VAL A 515 -8.82 -0.66 5.39
N ILE A 516 -8.44 -1.88 5.79
CA ILE A 516 -7.57 -2.07 6.96
C ILE A 516 -6.13 -1.62 6.72
N THR A 517 -5.61 -1.78 5.50
CA THR A 517 -4.25 -1.33 5.13
C THR A 517 -4.23 0.11 4.60
N GLY A 518 -5.37 0.80 4.61
CA GLY A 518 -5.50 2.19 4.18
C GLY A 518 -5.91 3.14 5.30
N LEU A 519 -5.88 2.68 6.55
CA LEU A 519 -6.14 3.52 7.72
C LEU A 519 -5.04 4.57 7.83
N ARG A 520 -5.40 5.85 7.91
CA ARG A 520 -4.41 6.94 7.88
C ARG A 520 -3.39 6.83 9.03
N MET A 521 -2.12 6.82 8.67
CA MET A 521 -0.99 6.97 9.59
C MET A 521 -0.30 8.33 9.41
N PRO A 522 0.62 8.73 10.31
CA PRO A 522 1.20 10.06 10.26
C PRO A 522 1.94 10.35 8.95
N GLY A 523 1.69 11.53 8.39
CA GLY A 523 2.25 11.94 7.11
C GLY A 523 3.71 12.40 7.20
N ILE A 524 4.45 12.32 6.09
CA ILE A 524 5.83 12.81 6.01
C ILE A 524 5.93 14.35 6.20
N LEU A 525 4.84 15.08 5.92
CA LEU A 525 4.73 16.53 6.07
C LEU A 525 4.29 17.00 7.46
N GLU A 526 3.97 16.09 8.38
CA GLU A 526 3.61 16.47 9.76
C GLU A 526 4.80 17.09 10.51
N ASP A 527 4.59 17.52 11.76
CA ASP A 527 5.68 18.05 12.57
C ASP A 527 6.41 16.96 13.37
N TRP A 528 7.68 16.77 13.04
CA TRP A 528 8.63 15.86 13.68
C TRP A 528 9.71 16.59 14.49
N SER A 529 9.60 17.92 14.63
CA SER A 529 10.62 18.75 15.28
C SER A 529 10.87 18.38 16.74
N HIS A 530 9.88 17.82 17.43
CA HIS A 530 9.97 17.37 18.82
C HIS A 530 10.91 16.18 19.01
N LEU A 531 11.19 15.40 17.96
CA LEU A 531 12.14 14.29 18.01
C LEU A 531 13.60 14.76 17.88
N ILE A 532 13.85 16.00 17.45
CA ILE A 532 15.20 16.50 17.24
C ILE A 532 15.85 16.78 18.59
N GLU A 533 16.93 16.04 18.87
CA GLU A 533 17.63 16.12 20.15
C GLU A 533 18.20 17.51 20.43
N ARG A 534 17.96 18.02 21.65
CA ARG A 534 18.45 19.33 22.13
C ARG A 534 19.92 19.28 22.55
N ASN A 535 20.79 18.93 21.60
CA ASN A 535 22.24 18.89 21.76
C ASN A 535 22.93 20.08 21.06
N ARG A 536 24.27 20.10 21.01
CA ARG A 536 25.06 21.16 20.34
C ARG A 536 24.79 21.32 18.84
N TYR A 537 24.21 20.31 18.18
CA TYR A 537 23.84 20.31 16.77
C TYR A 537 22.35 20.62 16.54
N TYR A 538 21.56 20.82 17.60
CA TYR A 538 20.11 21.02 17.53
C TYR A 538 19.69 22.03 16.45
N SER A 539 20.23 23.25 16.48
CA SER A 539 19.86 24.30 15.52
C SER A 539 20.15 23.92 14.07
N LYS A 540 21.24 23.17 13.81
CA LYS A 540 21.60 22.72 12.46
C LYS A 540 20.70 21.56 12.00
N ASN A 541 20.43 20.59 12.89
CA ASN A 541 19.54 19.48 12.58
C ASN A 541 18.09 19.95 12.38
N LEU A 542 17.62 20.90 13.20
CA LEU A 542 16.31 21.54 13.04
C LEU A 542 16.22 22.28 11.70
N HIS A 543 17.25 23.03 11.33
CA HIS A 543 17.30 23.69 10.03
C HIS A 543 17.28 22.68 8.87
N ASN A 544 18.05 21.59 8.95
CA ASN A 544 18.03 20.53 7.93
C ASN A 544 16.63 19.92 7.76
N TYR A 545 15.94 19.63 8.86
CA TYR A 545 14.56 19.13 8.83
C TYR A 545 13.59 20.17 8.25
N GLN A 546 13.71 21.45 8.62
CA GLN A 546 12.87 22.51 8.08
C GLN A 546 13.06 22.67 6.57
N THR A 547 14.30 22.61 6.08
CA THR A 547 14.60 22.62 4.64
C THR A 547 14.00 21.40 3.95
N PHE A 548 14.17 20.20 4.51
CA PHE A 548 13.58 18.98 3.99
C PHE A 548 12.05 19.09 3.86
N LYS A 549 11.38 19.55 4.90
CA LYS A 549 9.92 19.76 4.91
C LYS A 549 9.49 20.80 3.87
N GLN A 550 10.23 21.93 3.76
CA GLN A 550 9.94 22.96 2.77
C GLN A 550 10.08 22.42 1.34
N GLU A 551 11.15 21.70 1.04
CA GLU A 551 11.39 21.12 -0.30
C GLU A 551 10.30 20.10 -0.67
N LEU A 552 9.83 19.28 0.29
CA LEU A 552 8.70 18.38 0.05
C LEU A 552 7.39 19.14 -0.21
N GLN A 553 7.13 20.24 0.50
CA GLN A 553 5.96 21.08 0.25
C GLN A 553 6.01 21.76 -1.12
N GLU A 554 7.20 22.19 -1.55
CA GLU A 554 7.44 22.73 -2.88
C GLU A 554 7.22 21.66 -3.95
N LEU A 555 7.79 20.46 -3.79
CA LEU A 555 7.56 19.33 -4.68
C LEU A 555 6.07 18.98 -4.79
N SER A 556 5.33 18.98 -3.69
CA SER A 556 3.88 18.72 -3.70
C SER A 556 3.11 19.74 -4.55
N LYS A 557 3.43 21.03 -4.41
CA LYS A 557 2.84 22.11 -5.21
C LYS A 557 3.22 21.98 -6.68
N ASP A 558 4.46 21.60 -6.97
CA ASP A 558 4.95 21.44 -8.33
C ASP A 558 4.28 20.25 -9.03
N ILE A 559 4.12 19.10 -8.35
CA ILE A 559 3.37 17.95 -8.85
C ILE A 559 1.91 18.33 -9.12
N ASP A 560 1.26 19.04 -8.19
CA ASP A 560 -0.11 19.53 -8.39
C ASP A 560 -0.23 20.49 -9.58
N SER A 561 0.80 21.29 -9.85
CA SER A 561 0.86 22.15 -11.03
C SER A 561 1.01 21.33 -12.32
N ARG A 562 1.93 20.36 -12.36
CA ARG A 562 2.13 19.48 -13.53
C ARG A 562 0.92 18.61 -13.82
N ASN A 563 0.25 18.08 -12.79
CA ASN A 563 -0.95 17.28 -12.94
C ASN A 563 -2.13 18.03 -13.57
N LYS A 564 -2.12 19.37 -13.61
CA LYS A 564 -3.14 20.16 -14.35
C LYS A 564 -2.96 20.11 -15.87
N ILE A 565 -1.76 19.79 -16.35
CA ILE A 565 -1.41 19.78 -17.78
C ILE A 565 -1.00 18.40 -18.30
N ARG A 566 -0.70 17.45 -17.41
CA ARG A 566 -0.45 16.05 -17.78
C ARG A 566 -1.73 15.42 -18.33
N LYS A 567 -1.57 14.53 -19.31
CA LYS A 567 -2.69 13.74 -19.83
C LYS A 567 -3.24 12.80 -18.74
N TYR A 568 -2.32 12.16 -18.02
CA TYR A 568 -2.64 11.31 -16.89
C TYR A 568 -2.04 11.92 -15.62
N PRO A 569 -2.86 12.34 -14.64
CA PRO A 569 -2.35 12.79 -13.36
C PRO A 569 -1.65 11.64 -12.63
N PHE A 570 -0.59 11.97 -11.89
CA PHE A 570 0.22 11.00 -11.15
C PHE A 570 0.52 11.54 -9.75
N GLN A 571 0.23 10.74 -8.72
CA GLN A 571 0.27 11.20 -7.32
C GLN A 571 1.15 10.35 -6.39
N SER A 572 1.73 9.24 -6.88
CA SER A 572 2.46 8.28 -6.03
C SER A 572 3.64 8.89 -5.26
N PHE A 573 4.30 9.91 -5.82
CA PHE A 573 5.40 10.61 -5.16
C PHE A 573 5.00 12.04 -4.74
N ASN A 574 3.71 12.34 -4.59
CA ASN A 574 3.25 13.63 -4.08
C ASN A 574 3.29 13.64 -2.54
N PRO A 575 4.15 14.46 -1.89
CA PRO A 575 4.38 14.39 -0.44
C PRO A 575 3.14 14.60 0.45
N LYS A 576 2.05 15.18 -0.06
CA LYS A 576 0.82 15.34 0.71
C LYS A 576 0.05 14.03 0.95
N TYR A 577 0.35 12.98 0.19
CA TYR A 577 -0.26 11.65 0.36
C TYR A 577 0.69 10.65 1.04
N ILE A 578 1.98 10.95 1.08
CA ILE A 578 3.02 10.03 1.58
C ILE A 578 3.01 9.97 3.11
N GLU A 579 2.86 8.76 3.63
CA GLU A 579 3.05 8.44 5.05
C GLU A 579 4.52 8.50 5.45
N CYS A 580 4.78 8.69 6.75
CA CYS A 580 6.14 8.81 7.26
C CYS A 580 6.91 7.49 7.30
N SER A 581 6.23 6.34 7.27
CA SER A 581 6.83 5.01 7.34
C SER A 581 5.82 3.95 6.88
N THR A 582 6.33 2.73 6.66
CA THR A 582 5.49 1.55 6.46
C THR A 582 4.80 1.19 7.77
N SER A 583 3.58 1.68 7.96
CA SER A 583 2.88 1.67 9.25
C SER A 583 1.43 1.18 9.17
N VAL A 584 1.02 0.62 8.03
CA VAL A 584 -0.29 0.00 7.79
C VAL A 584 -0.24 -1.36 7.12
#